data_AF-A0A535JAW4-F1
#
_entry.id   AF-A0A535JAW4-F1
#
_cell.length_a   1.000
_cell.length_b   1.000
_cell.length_c   1.000
_cell.angle_alpha   90.00
_cell.angle_beta   90.00
_cell.angle_gamma   90.00
#
_symmetry.space_group_name_H-M   'P 1'
#
loop_
_entity.id
_entity.type
_entity.pdbx_description
1 polymer ?
#
loop_
_entity_poly.entity_id
_entity_poly.type
_entity_poly.pdbx_seq_one_letter_code
_entity_poly.pdbx_strand_id
1 'polypeptide(L)'
;MKVGVIGAAGYAGGELLRLLLGHPKVDEIVAGSESLAGKPVSAAHPNLRKRTNLSFVHYEDVSRCDVLFLSLPNGAHRAHEFEDRATILIDLSSDHRLHDPAAYDRWYGSPHPRPTVLERWTYGIPELHRTDIRHAKRITGAGCNATASILALLPLFRADVVDRSRPVVIECKVGSSEGGREPSEDSHHPERSGVVRSFRPVGHRHTAEIEQELRLGADIPRVDLSVTSVELVRGVLATAHISTTAELDDKALWKIYRDAYADEPFVRIVKERTGIWRYPEPKLLAGTNFADVGFALDPRGERVVALCAIDNLVKGAAAFGRDRPGARRIRRDEQARGGARSPSGDGHLAVGARKPSHRSPDARDLRDGRPRRGELPVCREAPAARDRRGWALRGVRSAPRREEEGRALGAGWEDHPPSRRLHRKGRGREPAAPHAVHRARTRAGHRAARALDRAAGAQRRRRPGRGRDRYRNRRGRAHHPDQRAGPAARQGRSALARPGDDHRRGRVPCPRAYAGEDSCGA
;
A
#
# COMPACT_ATOMS: atom_id res chain seq x y z
N MET A 1 -11.59 -26.76 -16.43
CA MET A 1 -10.22 -26.24 -16.58
C MET A 1 -9.33 -26.76 -15.46
N LYS A 2 -8.11 -27.20 -15.78
CA LYS A 2 -7.06 -27.57 -14.84
C LYS A 2 -6.14 -26.37 -14.58
N VAL A 3 -5.95 -26.02 -13.31
CA VAL A 3 -5.18 -24.82 -12.91
C VAL A 3 -4.06 -25.17 -11.94
N GLY A 4 -2.81 -24.83 -12.30
CA GLY A 4 -1.68 -24.94 -11.38
C GLY A 4 -1.39 -23.63 -10.66
N VAL A 5 -0.83 -23.71 -9.45
CA VAL A 5 -0.28 -22.58 -8.69
C VAL A 5 1.11 -22.96 -8.16
N ILE A 6 2.16 -22.34 -8.68
CA ILE A 6 3.54 -22.41 -8.16
C ILE A 6 3.71 -21.38 -7.05
N GLY A 7 4.43 -21.72 -5.97
CA GLY A 7 4.56 -20.85 -4.78
C GLY A 7 3.28 -20.79 -3.94
N ALA A 8 2.45 -21.85 -3.99
CA ALA A 8 1.09 -21.87 -3.44
C ALA A 8 1.01 -21.66 -1.92
N ALA A 9 2.10 -21.81 -1.16
CA ALA A 9 2.16 -21.56 0.29
C ALA A 9 2.28 -20.06 0.67
N GLY A 10 2.70 -19.19 -0.26
CA GLY A 10 2.76 -17.75 -0.06
C GLY A 10 1.38 -17.10 0.03
N TYR A 11 1.31 -15.82 0.42
CA TYR A 11 0.00 -15.15 0.59
C TYR A 11 -0.77 -14.98 -0.72
N ALA A 12 -0.14 -14.57 -1.81
CA ALA A 12 -0.80 -14.45 -3.12
C ALA A 12 -1.23 -15.84 -3.66
N GLY A 13 -0.37 -16.86 -3.54
CA GLY A 13 -0.70 -18.25 -3.87
C GLY A 13 -1.86 -18.83 -3.03
N GLY A 14 -1.92 -18.54 -1.72
CA GLY A 14 -3.02 -18.94 -0.86
C GLY A 14 -4.33 -18.21 -1.17
N GLU A 15 -4.25 -16.95 -1.56
CA GLU A 15 -5.39 -16.15 -2.00
C GLU A 15 -5.92 -16.66 -3.36
N LEU A 16 -5.03 -17.02 -4.29
CA LEU A 16 -5.38 -17.75 -5.52
C LEU A 16 -6.11 -19.05 -5.19
N LEU A 17 -5.57 -19.91 -4.32
CA LEU A 17 -6.25 -21.15 -3.91
C LEU A 17 -7.65 -20.87 -3.34
N ARG A 18 -7.81 -19.86 -2.49
CA ARG A 18 -9.12 -19.46 -1.94
C ARG A 18 -10.12 -19.07 -3.05
N LEU A 19 -9.68 -18.34 -4.07
CA LEU A 19 -10.51 -17.86 -5.18
C LEU A 19 -10.84 -18.97 -6.18
N LEU A 20 -9.86 -19.82 -6.51
CA LEU A 20 -9.97 -20.93 -7.46
C LEU A 20 -10.89 -22.05 -6.94
N LEU A 21 -10.82 -22.37 -5.64
CA LEU A 21 -11.72 -23.33 -4.96
C LEU A 21 -13.21 -22.90 -4.96
N GLY A 22 -13.53 -21.69 -5.43
CA GLY A 22 -14.89 -21.18 -5.64
C GLY A 22 -15.16 -20.74 -7.07
N HIS A 23 -14.36 -21.19 -8.06
CA HIS A 23 -14.50 -20.74 -9.45
C HIS A 23 -15.22 -21.79 -10.33
N PRO A 24 -16.41 -21.50 -10.89
CA PRO A 24 -17.31 -22.48 -11.53
C PRO A 24 -16.87 -22.93 -12.95
N LYS A 25 -15.57 -22.89 -13.24
CA LYS A 25 -14.94 -23.43 -14.45
C LYS A 25 -13.60 -24.14 -14.16
N VAL A 26 -13.20 -24.20 -12.89
CA VAL A 26 -11.97 -24.85 -12.43
C VAL A 26 -12.38 -26.17 -11.82
N ASP A 27 -11.91 -27.26 -12.42
CA ASP A 27 -12.32 -28.62 -12.10
C ASP A 27 -11.21 -29.35 -11.32
N GLU A 28 -9.95 -29.00 -11.61
CA GLU A 28 -8.76 -29.51 -10.97
C GLU A 28 -7.82 -28.34 -10.59
N ILE A 29 -7.20 -28.42 -9.40
CA ILE A 29 -6.20 -27.47 -8.92
C ILE A 29 -4.94 -28.25 -8.51
N VAL A 30 -3.76 -27.82 -8.93
CA VAL A 30 -2.47 -28.38 -8.51
C VAL A 30 -1.68 -27.32 -7.75
N ALA A 31 -1.29 -27.60 -6.49
CA ALA A 31 -0.64 -26.64 -5.61
C ALA A 31 0.85 -26.97 -5.42
N GLY A 32 1.75 -26.32 -6.17
CA GLY A 32 3.19 -26.49 -6.02
C GLY A 32 3.74 -25.71 -4.81
N SER A 33 4.50 -26.36 -3.93
CA SER A 33 5.26 -25.70 -2.85
C SER A 33 6.37 -26.61 -2.30
N GLU A 34 7.62 -26.39 -2.73
CA GLU A 34 8.81 -27.15 -2.31
C GLU A 34 8.90 -27.38 -0.79
N SER A 35 8.79 -26.29 0.00
CA SER A 35 8.95 -26.34 1.46
C SER A 35 7.83 -27.04 2.23
N LEU A 36 6.74 -27.44 1.57
CA LEU A 36 5.56 -28.05 2.19
C LEU A 36 4.99 -29.24 1.40
N ALA A 37 5.73 -29.79 0.44
CA ALA A 37 5.28 -30.94 -0.36
C ALA A 37 4.80 -32.11 0.53
N GLY A 38 3.76 -32.79 0.08
CA GLY A 38 3.06 -33.84 0.84
C GLY A 38 2.22 -33.35 2.03
N LYS A 39 2.27 -32.07 2.42
CA LYS A 39 1.40 -31.51 3.47
C LYS A 39 0.08 -31.00 2.88
N PRO A 40 -1.07 -31.12 3.61
CA PRO A 40 -2.34 -30.54 3.16
C PRO A 40 -2.23 -29.01 3.05
N VAL A 41 -2.90 -28.39 2.08
CA VAL A 41 -2.81 -26.92 1.85
C VAL A 41 -3.24 -26.09 3.07
N SER A 42 -4.06 -26.68 3.96
CA SER A 42 -4.49 -26.07 5.21
C SER A 42 -3.39 -25.96 6.30
N ALA A 43 -2.21 -26.53 6.07
CA ALA A 43 -1.01 -26.30 6.89
C ALA A 43 -0.44 -24.89 6.67
N ALA A 44 -0.44 -24.40 5.43
CA ALA A 44 -0.08 -23.02 5.12
C ALA A 44 -1.26 -22.06 5.35
N HIS A 45 -2.47 -22.50 4.99
CA HIS A 45 -3.68 -21.67 4.84
C HIS A 45 -4.84 -22.24 5.68
N PRO A 46 -4.87 -22.02 7.00
CA PRO A 46 -5.82 -22.68 7.91
C PRO A 46 -7.30 -22.34 7.62
N ASN A 47 -7.57 -21.25 6.90
CA ASN A 47 -8.88 -20.88 6.36
C ASN A 47 -9.42 -21.85 5.28
N LEU A 48 -8.57 -22.72 4.72
CA LEU A 48 -8.95 -23.77 3.75
C LEU A 48 -9.19 -25.15 4.42
N ARG A 49 -9.09 -25.24 5.75
CA ARG A 49 -9.35 -26.48 6.51
C ARG A 49 -10.79 -26.97 6.26
N LYS A 50 -10.95 -28.25 5.92
CA LYS A 50 -12.24 -28.88 5.53
C LYS A 50 -12.95 -28.23 4.32
N ARG A 51 -12.27 -27.36 3.56
CA ARG A 51 -12.77 -26.81 2.28
C ARG A 51 -12.29 -27.58 1.05
N THR A 52 -11.25 -28.39 1.20
CA THR A 52 -10.60 -29.16 0.13
C THR A 52 -9.72 -30.26 0.72
N ASN A 53 -9.41 -31.27 -0.09
CA ASN A 53 -8.46 -32.35 0.21
C ASN A 53 -7.09 -32.15 -0.45
N LEU A 54 -6.83 -30.98 -1.06
CA LEU A 54 -5.56 -30.67 -1.71
C LEU A 54 -4.38 -30.74 -0.72
N SER A 55 -3.29 -31.36 -1.19
CA SER A 55 -1.95 -31.25 -0.63
C SER A 55 -1.04 -30.47 -1.56
N PHE A 56 0.08 -29.98 -1.02
CA PHE A 56 1.16 -29.44 -1.84
C PHE A 56 1.97 -30.56 -2.49
N VAL A 57 2.54 -30.26 -3.65
CA VAL A 57 3.47 -31.13 -4.41
C VAL A 57 4.75 -30.36 -4.74
N HIS A 58 5.82 -31.03 -5.20
CA HIS A 58 7.02 -30.35 -5.69
C HIS A 58 6.72 -29.61 -7.00
N TYR A 59 7.56 -28.65 -7.41
CA TYR A 59 7.32 -27.90 -8.65
C TYR A 59 7.49 -28.77 -9.90
N GLU A 60 8.21 -29.89 -9.83
CA GLU A 60 8.31 -30.90 -10.90
C GLU A 60 7.00 -31.69 -11.09
N ASP A 61 6.33 -32.07 -10.00
CA ASP A 61 5.02 -32.77 -10.00
C ASP A 61 3.88 -31.95 -10.63
N VAL A 62 4.07 -30.65 -10.85
CA VAL A 62 3.05 -29.76 -11.45
C VAL A 62 2.94 -30.04 -12.95
N SER A 63 2.20 -31.10 -13.23
CA SER A 63 1.76 -31.57 -14.54
C SER A 63 1.05 -30.48 -15.37
N ARG A 64 1.03 -30.67 -16.69
CA ARG A 64 0.54 -29.68 -17.66
C ARG A 64 -0.87 -29.20 -17.34
N CYS A 65 -1.06 -27.88 -17.32
CA CYS A 65 -2.30 -27.18 -16.96
C CYS A 65 -2.83 -26.32 -18.12
N ASP A 66 -4.11 -25.94 -18.07
CA ASP A 66 -4.67 -24.92 -18.97
C ASP A 66 -4.13 -23.53 -18.61
N VAL A 67 -4.11 -23.24 -17.31
CA VAL A 67 -3.59 -22.00 -16.72
C VAL A 67 -2.65 -22.36 -15.59
N LEU A 68 -1.50 -21.68 -15.52
CA LEU A 68 -0.53 -21.83 -14.43
C LEU A 68 -0.21 -20.45 -13.85
N PHE A 69 -0.41 -20.30 -12.55
CA PHE A 69 -0.05 -19.09 -11.82
C PHE A 69 1.33 -19.27 -11.17
N LEU A 70 2.18 -18.25 -11.25
CA LEU A 70 3.44 -18.18 -10.53
C LEU A 70 3.32 -17.15 -9.41
N SER A 71 3.34 -17.62 -8.16
CA SER A 71 3.40 -16.81 -6.93
C SER A 71 4.80 -16.90 -6.30
N LEU A 72 5.83 -16.82 -7.13
CA LEU A 72 7.24 -16.91 -6.73
C LEU A 72 7.76 -15.58 -6.14
N PRO A 73 8.90 -15.61 -5.40
CA PRO A 73 9.60 -14.39 -5.00
C PRO A 73 9.98 -13.53 -6.21
N ASN A 74 10.05 -12.22 -5.99
CA ASN A 74 10.51 -11.26 -6.99
C ASN A 74 12.01 -11.41 -7.25
N GLY A 75 12.44 -11.28 -8.50
CA GLY A 75 13.83 -11.47 -8.94
C GLY A 75 14.24 -12.93 -9.09
N ALA A 76 13.28 -13.86 -9.15
CA ALA A 76 13.56 -15.29 -9.28
C ALA A 76 13.81 -15.69 -10.74
N HIS A 77 13.17 -15.02 -11.71
CA HIS A 77 13.27 -15.23 -13.16
C HIS A 77 12.96 -16.66 -13.66
N ARG A 78 12.37 -17.50 -12.80
CA ARG A 78 12.07 -18.92 -13.01
C ARG A 78 10.91 -19.24 -13.95
N ALA A 79 10.18 -18.24 -14.46
CA ALA A 79 8.98 -18.46 -15.28
C ALA A 79 9.23 -19.36 -16.51
N HIS A 80 10.44 -19.31 -17.06
CA HIS A 80 10.89 -20.12 -18.19
C HIS A 80 10.88 -21.64 -17.91
N GLU A 81 11.01 -22.09 -16.66
CA GLU A 81 10.97 -23.51 -16.25
C GLU A 81 9.56 -24.13 -16.37
N PHE A 82 8.55 -23.28 -16.56
CA PHE A 82 7.13 -23.60 -16.53
C PHE A 82 6.40 -23.31 -17.84
N GLU A 83 7.10 -22.74 -18.84
CA GLU A 83 6.48 -22.22 -20.06
C GLU A 83 5.78 -23.28 -20.93
N ASP A 84 6.34 -24.49 -21.01
CA ASP A 84 5.74 -25.62 -21.75
C ASP A 84 4.66 -26.36 -20.94
N ARG A 85 4.57 -26.09 -19.63
CA ARG A 85 3.61 -26.72 -18.72
C ARG A 85 2.26 -26.03 -18.73
N ALA A 86 2.09 -24.93 -19.45
CA ALA A 86 0.86 -24.13 -19.40
C ALA A 86 0.50 -23.45 -20.72
N THR A 87 -0.76 -23.61 -21.15
CA THR A 87 -1.31 -22.88 -22.30
C THR A 87 -1.36 -21.37 -22.04
N ILE A 88 -1.67 -20.97 -20.81
CA ILE A 88 -1.59 -19.59 -20.30
C ILE A 88 -0.75 -19.58 -19.01
N LEU A 89 0.28 -18.73 -18.97
CA LEU A 89 1.12 -18.51 -17.78
C LEU A 89 0.82 -17.12 -17.21
N ILE A 90 0.56 -17.04 -15.90
CA ILE A 90 0.25 -15.80 -15.18
C ILE A 90 1.26 -15.60 -14.06
N ASP A 91 2.20 -14.66 -14.23
CA ASP A 91 3.29 -14.42 -13.28
C ASP A 91 3.00 -13.23 -12.37
N LEU A 92 2.75 -13.48 -11.09
CA LEU A 92 2.45 -12.43 -10.11
C LEU A 92 3.69 -11.69 -9.59
N SER A 93 4.90 -12.16 -9.92
CA SER A 93 6.15 -11.49 -9.57
C SER A 93 6.29 -10.12 -10.26
N SER A 94 7.38 -9.41 -9.98
CA SER A 94 7.75 -8.18 -10.70
C SER A 94 8.50 -8.42 -12.01
N ASP A 95 8.94 -9.65 -12.25
CA ASP A 95 10.09 -9.96 -13.11
C ASP A 95 9.85 -9.57 -14.57
N HIS A 96 8.60 -9.63 -15.02
CA HIS A 96 8.19 -9.37 -16.40
C HIS A 96 7.32 -8.11 -16.59
N ARG A 97 7.13 -7.27 -15.54
CA ARG A 97 6.14 -6.18 -15.56
C ARG A 97 6.53 -4.96 -16.40
N LEU A 98 7.83 -4.70 -16.57
CA LEU A 98 8.32 -3.56 -17.33
C LEU A 98 8.70 -3.98 -18.75
N HIS A 99 8.30 -3.19 -19.73
CA HIS A 99 8.62 -3.43 -21.13
C HIS A 99 10.04 -2.96 -21.51
N ASP A 100 10.57 -1.93 -20.84
CA ASP A 100 11.92 -1.41 -21.06
C ASP A 100 12.96 -2.10 -20.14
N PRO A 101 13.97 -2.81 -20.70
CA PRO A 101 15.07 -3.37 -19.92
C PRO A 101 15.89 -2.34 -19.12
N ALA A 102 16.00 -1.10 -19.60
CA ALA A 102 16.75 -0.03 -18.91
C ALA A 102 15.96 0.57 -17.74
N ALA A 103 14.63 0.58 -17.81
CA ALA A 103 13.77 0.81 -16.66
C ALA A 103 13.88 -0.34 -15.65
N TYR A 104 13.98 -1.60 -16.11
CA TYR A 104 14.19 -2.74 -15.22
C TYR A 104 15.50 -2.59 -14.41
N ASP A 105 16.63 -2.39 -15.08
CA ASP A 105 17.94 -2.21 -14.44
C ASP A 105 17.91 -1.10 -13.37
N ARG A 106 17.38 0.06 -13.74
CA ARG A 106 17.22 1.24 -12.86
C ARG A 106 16.40 0.97 -11.59
N TRP A 107 15.32 0.20 -11.69
CA TRP A 107 14.32 0.07 -10.62
C TRP A 107 14.38 -1.23 -9.82
N TYR A 108 15.05 -2.26 -10.33
CA TYR A 108 15.33 -3.51 -9.61
C TYR A 108 16.80 -3.66 -9.20
N GLY A 109 17.71 -2.81 -9.72
CA GLY A 109 19.11 -2.73 -9.31
C GLY A 109 20.05 -3.70 -10.02
N SER A 110 19.56 -4.41 -11.04
CA SER A 110 20.35 -5.25 -11.94
C SER A 110 19.62 -5.46 -13.27
N PRO A 111 20.34 -5.68 -14.39
CA PRO A 111 19.72 -5.91 -15.69
C PRO A 111 18.83 -7.17 -15.69
N HIS A 112 17.67 -7.11 -16.35
CA HIS A 112 16.82 -8.29 -16.51
C HIS A 112 17.60 -9.41 -17.22
N PRO A 113 17.72 -10.63 -16.68
CA PRO A 113 18.61 -11.67 -17.22
C PRO A 113 18.17 -12.23 -18.58
N ARG A 114 16.93 -11.95 -19.01
CA ARG A 114 16.36 -12.35 -20.30
C ARG A 114 15.58 -11.18 -20.92
N PRO A 115 16.23 -10.07 -21.33
CA PRO A 115 15.52 -8.83 -21.67
C PRO A 115 14.56 -9.03 -22.86
N THR A 116 14.91 -9.91 -23.80
CA THR A 116 14.14 -10.26 -25.00
C THR A 116 12.86 -11.06 -24.75
N VAL A 117 12.51 -11.40 -23.50
CA VAL A 117 11.18 -11.96 -23.19
C VAL A 117 10.17 -10.91 -22.73
N LEU A 118 10.59 -9.71 -22.30
CA LEU A 118 9.71 -8.71 -21.67
C LEU A 118 8.57 -8.26 -22.60
N GLU A 119 8.86 -8.08 -23.88
CA GLU A 119 7.87 -7.74 -24.94
C GLU A 119 6.75 -8.78 -25.12
N ARG A 120 6.94 -10.00 -24.60
CA ARG A 120 5.97 -11.11 -24.75
C ARG A 120 4.90 -11.14 -23.66
N TRP A 121 5.06 -10.36 -22.59
CA TRP A 121 4.18 -10.37 -21.43
C TRP A 121 3.21 -9.20 -21.45
N THR A 122 1.91 -9.48 -21.36
CA THR A 122 0.88 -8.45 -21.24
C THR A 122 0.71 -8.03 -19.78
N TYR A 123 0.75 -6.73 -19.49
CA TYR A 123 0.61 -6.21 -18.14
C TYR A 123 -0.83 -6.40 -17.59
N GLY A 124 -0.93 -6.79 -16.32
CA GLY A 124 -2.09 -7.50 -15.77
C GLY A 124 -3.39 -6.71 -15.47
N ILE A 125 -3.43 -5.39 -15.63
CA ILE A 125 -4.60 -4.58 -15.21
C ILE A 125 -5.69 -4.57 -16.31
N PRO A 126 -6.88 -5.18 -16.10
CA PRO A 126 -7.91 -5.26 -17.15
C PRO A 126 -8.52 -3.91 -17.51
N GLU A 127 -8.61 -2.97 -16.58
CA GLU A 127 -9.05 -1.58 -16.82
C GLU A 127 -8.16 -0.82 -17.83
N LEU A 128 -6.96 -1.33 -18.11
CA LEU A 128 -6.06 -0.88 -19.19
C LEU A 128 -6.09 -1.85 -20.36
N HIS A 129 -5.73 -3.12 -20.13
CA HIS A 129 -5.29 -4.06 -21.18
C HIS A 129 -6.26 -5.21 -21.45
N ARG A 130 -7.57 -5.06 -21.15
CA ARG A 130 -8.58 -6.13 -21.35
C ARG A 130 -8.58 -6.73 -22.75
N THR A 131 -8.31 -5.92 -23.78
CA THR A 131 -8.21 -6.39 -25.17
C THR A 131 -7.06 -7.38 -25.32
N ASP A 132 -5.86 -7.01 -24.87
CA ASP A 132 -4.66 -7.82 -25.04
C ASP A 132 -4.67 -9.05 -24.12
N ILE A 133 -5.12 -8.89 -22.87
CA ILE A 133 -5.33 -9.97 -21.89
C ILE A 133 -6.30 -11.06 -22.41
N ARG A 134 -7.23 -10.73 -23.32
CA ARG A 134 -8.09 -11.73 -23.99
C ARG A 134 -7.28 -12.71 -24.83
N HIS A 135 -6.23 -12.24 -25.50
CA HIS A 135 -5.43 -13.00 -26.47
C HIS A 135 -4.08 -13.48 -25.89
N ALA A 136 -3.62 -12.88 -24.80
CA ALA A 136 -2.35 -13.18 -24.15
C ALA A 136 -2.25 -14.62 -23.57
N LYS A 137 -1.09 -15.24 -23.81
CA LYS A 137 -0.64 -16.52 -23.22
C LYS A 137 0.41 -16.35 -22.11
N ARG A 138 0.92 -15.14 -21.94
CA ARG A 138 1.90 -14.71 -20.92
C ARG A 138 1.39 -13.38 -20.36
N ILE A 139 0.96 -13.39 -19.11
CA ILE A 139 0.29 -12.25 -18.45
C ILE A 139 1.01 -11.99 -17.12
N THR A 140 1.31 -10.74 -16.80
CA THR A 140 1.86 -10.41 -15.47
C THR A 140 0.75 -10.16 -14.47
N GLY A 141 1.04 -10.26 -13.19
CA GLY A 141 0.35 -9.44 -12.19
C GLY A 141 0.84 -7.99 -12.26
N ALA A 142 0.06 -7.08 -11.70
CA ALA A 142 0.50 -5.73 -11.40
C ALA A 142 0.93 -5.62 -9.94
N GLY A 143 1.78 -4.65 -9.60
CA GLY A 143 2.05 -4.32 -8.20
C GLY A 143 0.79 -3.77 -7.53
N CYS A 144 0.52 -4.14 -6.27
CA CYS A 144 -0.62 -3.62 -5.51
C CYS A 144 -0.66 -2.07 -5.45
N ASN A 145 0.44 -1.43 -5.05
CA ASN A 145 0.54 0.03 -5.03
C ASN A 145 0.56 0.66 -6.44
N ALA A 146 1.03 -0.06 -7.47
CA ALA A 146 0.89 0.38 -8.86
C ALA A 146 -0.59 0.36 -9.28
N THR A 147 -1.28 -0.75 -9.07
CA THR A 147 -2.71 -0.95 -9.35
C THR A 147 -3.57 0.14 -8.71
N ALA A 148 -3.38 0.41 -7.42
CA ALA A 148 -4.12 1.47 -6.73
C ALA A 148 -3.82 2.86 -7.34
N SER A 149 -2.55 3.19 -7.54
CA SER A 149 -2.12 4.50 -8.09
C SER A 149 -2.61 4.72 -9.53
N ILE A 150 -2.46 3.72 -10.39
CA ILE A 150 -2.91 3.74 -11.78
C ILE A 150 -4.43 3.89 -11.82
N LEU A 151 -5.20 3.09 -11.05
CA LEU A 151 -6.66 3.20 -11.05
C LEU A 151 -7.18 4.52 -10.47
N ALA A 152 -6.45 5.16 -9.55
CA ALA A 152 -6.75 6.53 -9.10
C ALA A 152 -6.60 7.56 -10.24
N LEU A 153 -5.55 7.44 -11.06
CA LEU A 153 -5.06 8.49 -11.97
C LEU A 153 -5.48 8.30 -13.44
N LEU A 154 -5.69 7.06 -13.89
CA LEU A 154 -5.97 6.68 -15.28
C LEU A 154 -7.09 7.51 -15.95
N PRO A 155 -8.22 7.86 -15.29
CA PRO A 155 -9.25 8.69 -15.93
C PRO A 155 -8.76 10.11 -16.24
N LEU A 156 -7.98 10.69 -15.34
CA LEU A 156 -7.44 12.05 -15.47
C LEU A 156 -6.38 12.11 -16.57
N PHE A 157 -5.52 11.09 -16.66
CA PHE A 157 -4.55 10.94 -17.73
C PHE A 157 -5.20 10.61 -19.10
N ARG A 158 -6.25 9.79 -19.13
CA ARG A 158 -7.05 9.53 -20.36
C ARG A 158 -7.81 10.76 -20.86
N ALA A 159 -8.16 11.69 -19.96
CA ALA A 159 -8.79 12.97 -20.31
C ALA A 159 -7.78 14.09 -20.63
N ASP A 160 -6.47 13.82 -20.52
CA ASP A 160 -5.34 14.75 -20.70
C ASP A 160 -5.45 16.09 -19.93
N VAL A 161 -6.10 16.06 -18.76
CA VAL A 161 -6.28 17.24 -17.88
C VAL A 161 -5.11 17.45 -16.90
N VAL A 162 -4.06 16.64 -16.98
CA VAL A 162 -2.95 16.59 -16.01
C VAL A 162 -1.77 17.42 -16.51
N ASP A 163 -1.24 18.30 -15.66
CA ASP A 163 -0.01 19.03 -15.94
C ASP A 163 1.21 18.11 -15.77
N ARG A 164 1.60 17.43 -16.87
CA ARG A 164 2.76 16.53 -16.94
C ARG A 164 4.11 17.25 -16.75
N SER A 165 4.16 18.58 -16.78
CA SER A 165 5.39 19.33 -16.47
C SER A 165 5.72 19.34 -14.97
N ARG A 166 4.73 19.00 -14.14
CA ARG A 166 4.85 18.91 -12.68
C ARG A 166 4.75 17.44 -12.24
N PRO A 167 5.43 17.04 -11.14
CA PRO A 167 5.38 15.68 -10.67
C PRO A 167 4.00 15.31 -10.12
N VAL A 168 3.61 14.06 -10.36
CA VAL A 168 2.53 13.40 -9.62
C VAL A 168 3.11 12.95 -8.28
N VAL A 169 2.54 13.43 -7.17
CA VAL A 169 3.01 13.05 -5.82
C VAL A 169 2.03 12.06 -5.21
N ILE A 170 2.48 10.85 -4.87
CA ILE A 170 1.64 9.74 -4.42
C ILE A 170 2.09 9.24 -3.06
N GLU A 171 1.16 9.10 -2.12
CA GLU A 171 1.37 8.40 -0.86
C GLU A 171 0.46 7.17 -0.78
N CYS A 172 1.04 5.98 -0.66
CA CYS A 172 0.29 4.74 -0.41
C CYS A 172 0.38 4.33 1.06
N LYS A 173 -0.77 4.17 1.72
CA LYS A 173 -0.88 3.58 3.06
C LYS A 173 -1.24 2.10 2.93
N VAL A 174 -0.41 1.21 3.47
CA VAL A 174 -0.44 -0.23 3.13
C VAL A 174 -0.49 -1.16 4.34
N GLY A 175 -1.14 -2.31 4.17
CA GLY A 175 -1.16 -3.38 5.17
C GLY A 175 0.12 -4.24 5.19
N SER A 176 0.35 -4.93 6.31
CA SER A 176 1.57 -5.74 6.54
C SER A 176 1.75 -6.89 5.56
N SER A 177 0.68 -7.45 4.99
CA SER A 177 0.76 -8.59 4.07
C SER A 177 1.44 -8.29 2.72
N GLU A 178 1.73 -7.02 2.40
CA GLU A 178 2.60 -6.66 1.28
C GLU A 178 4.06 -7.12 1.46
N GLY A 179 4.52 -7.29 2.70
CA GLY A 179 5.84 -7.88 2.99
C GLY A 179 5.95 -9.36 2.63
N GLY A 180 4.82 -10.03 2.33
CA GLY A 180 4.78 -11.46 2.10
C GLY A 180 4.72 -12.27 3.39
N ARG A 181 4.99 -13.58 3.29
CA ARG A 181 4.85 -14.55 4.39
C ARG A 181 6.08 -14.65 5.29
N GLU A 182 7.25 -14.34 4.77
CA GLU A 182 8.53 -14.57 5.45
C GLU A 182 8.77 -13.49 6.53
N PRO A 183 9.16 -13.86 7.76
CA PRO A 183 9.41 -12.90 8.82
C PRO A 183 10.72 -12.11 8.59
N SER A 184 10.64 -10.80 8.73
CA SER A 184 11.77 -9.88 8.93
C SER A 184 11.83 -9.40 10.39
N GLU A 185 12.95 -8.81 10.81
CA GLU A 185 13.09 -8.13 12.11
C GLU A 185 11.95 -7.11 12.33
N ASP A 186 11.67 -6.29 11.33
CA ASP A 186 10.65 -5.23 11.39
C ASP A 186 9.20 -5.74 11.30
N SER A 187 9.00 -7.03 11.01
CA SER A 187 7.69 -7.70 10.99
C SER A 187 7.28 -8.29 12.34
N HIS A 188 8.20 -8.39 13.31
CA HIS A 188 7.94 -8.99 14.61
C HIS A 188 6.76 -8.27 15.30
N HIS A 189 5.76 -9.02 15.81
CA HIS A 189 4.46 -8.43 16.18
C HIS A 189 4.56 -7.25 17.18
N PRO A 190 5.32 -7.32 18.28
CA PRO A 190 5.58 -6.16 19.15
C PRO A 190 6.13 -4.92 18.42
N GLU A 191 7.03 -5.11 17.46
CA GLU A 191 7.63 -4.04 16.63
C GLU A 191 6.75 -3.59 15.47
N ARG A 192 5.63 -4.29 15.20
CA ARG A 192 4.79 -4.08 14.01
C ARG A 192 3.33 -3.71 14.30
N SER A 193 2.86 -3.92 15.53
CA SER A 193 1.58 -3.38 16.02
C SER A 193 1.71 -1.87 16.27
N GLY A 194 0.60 -1.13 16.14
CA GLY A 194 0.51 0.32 16.31
C GLY A 194 1.25 1.20 15.29
N VAL A 195 2.07 0.64 14.39
CA VAL A 195 3.00 1.45 13.57
C VAL A 195 2.32 2.29 12.50
N VAL A 196 2.93 3.45 12.23
CA VAL A 196 2.83 4.22 10.99
C VAL A 196 4.26 4.44 10.50
N ARG A 197 4.78 3.49 9.71
CA ARG A 197 6.20 3.39 9.32
C ARG A 197 6.38 3.74 7.85
N SER A 198 7.12 4.82 7.56
CA SER A 198 7.54 5.19 6.19
C SER A 198 8.55 4.19 5.63
N PHE A 199 8.06 3.06 5.11
CA PHE A 199 8.86 1.91 4.66
C PHE A 199 9.74 2.22 3.45
N ARG A 200 9.20 2.98 2.49
CA ARG A 200 9.94 3.47 1.30
C ARG A 200 9.44 4.88 0.97
N PRO A 201 10.04 5.94 1.55
CA PRO A 201 9.64 7.33 1.28
C PRO A 201 10.04 7.81 -0.12
N VAL A 202 11.05 7.19 -0.73
CA VAL A 202 11.50 7.41 -2.12
C VAL A 202 11.97 6.09 -2.73
N GLY A 203 12.16 6.07 -4.05
CA GLY A 203 12.80 4.93 -4.75
C GLY A 203 11.98 3.63 -4.74
N HIS A 204 10.64 3.72 -4.58
CA HIS A 204 9.80 2.54 -4.54
C HIS A 204 9.51 2.00 -5.95
N ARG A 205 10.07 0.83 -6.30
CA ARG A 205 10.02 0.18 -7.63
C ARG A 205 8.69 0.23 -8.41
N HIS A 206 7.53 0.19 -7.74
CA HIS A 206 6.22 0.35 -8.41
C HIS A 206 6.04 1.72 -9.10
N THR A 207 6.88 2.74 -8.82
CA THR A 207 6.97 3.96 -9.64
C THR A 207 7.13 3.63 -11.11
N ALA A 208 8.01 2.68 -11.45
CA ALA A 208 8.27 2.29 -12.84
C ALA A 208 7.02 1.81 -13.57
N GLU A 209 6.20 1.01 -12.89
CA GLU A 209 4.91 0.54 -13.41
C GLU A 209 3.94 1.73 -13.60
N ILE A 210 3.88 2.66 -12.65
CA ILE A 210 2.98 3.84 -12.75
C ILE A 210 3.42 4.79 -13.88
N GLU A 211 4.73 5.04 -14.02
CA GLU A 211 5.30 5.90 -15.07
C GLU A 211 5.14 5.29 -16.47
N GLN A 212 5.31 3.97 -16.62
CA GLN A 212 5.05 3.24 -17.86
C GLN A 212 3.58 3.34 -18.28
N GLU A 213 2.66 3.00 -17.39
CA GLU A 213 1.24 2.83 -17.72
C GLU A 213 0.49 4.17 -17.88
N LEU A 214 0.86 5.21 -17.12
CA LEU A 214 0.27 6.55 -17.27
C LEU A 214 0.87 7.37 -18.43
N ARG A 215 1.85 6.82 -19.16
CA ARG A 215 2.40 7.47 -20.37
C ARG A 215 1.31 7.73 -21.42
N LEU A 216 0.44 6.74 -21.68
CA LEU A 216 -0.70 6.81 -22.62
C LEU A 216 -0.39 7.48 -23.98
N GLY A 217 0.74 7.12 -24.60
CA GLY A 217 1.13 7.62 -25.93
C GLY A 217 1.80 9.00 -25.98
N ALA A 218 1.91 9.71 -24.85
CA ALA A 218 2.61 10.98 -24.74
C ALA A 218 3.92 10.84 -23.93
N ASP A 219 4.38 11.93 -23.30
CA ASP A 219 5.55 11.91 -22.43
C ASP A 219 5.29 11.14 -21.13
N ILE A 220 6.35 10.49 -20.64
CA ILE A 220 6.35 9.74 -19.37
C ILE A 220 6.23 10.75 -18.21
N PRO A 221 5.18 10.67 -17.37
CA PRO A 221 5.03 11.58 -16.24
C PRO A 221 6.06 11.24 -15.15
N ARG A 222 6.57 12.26 -14.45
CA ARG A 222 7.42 12.06 -13.26
C ARG A 222 6.57 11.71 -12.04
N VAL A 223 6.82 10.58 -11.39
CA VAL A 223 6.02 10.09 -10.25
C VAL A 223 6.86 9.97 -8.97
N ASP A 224 6.57 10.83 -8.00
CA ASP A 224 7.13 10.80 -6.65
C ASP A 224 6.27 9.91 -5.74
N LEU A 225 6.65 8.64 -5.56
CA LEU A 225 5.92 7.67 -4.73
C LEU A 225 6.56 7.46 -3.34
N SER A 226 5.78 7.71 -2.30
CA SER A 226 6.03 7.30 -0.90
C SER A 226 5.13 6.11 -0.51
N VAL A 227 5.66 5.15 0.25
CA VAL A 227 4.89 4.03 0.82
C VAL A 227 5.05 3.96 2.34
N THR A 228 3.91 4.03 3.03
CA THR A 228 3.77 4.04 4.49
C THR A 228 3.04 2.78 4.95
N SER A 229 3.71 1.89 5.69
CA SER A 229 3.10 0.70 6.28
C SER A 229 2.36 1.08 7.57
N VAL A 230 1.08 0.72 7.68
CA VAL A 230 0.19 1.09 8.81
C VAL A 230 -0.30 -0.15 9.57
N GLU A 231 -1.02 0.01 10.69
CA GLU A 231 -1.73 -1.09 11.38
C GLU A 231 -2.98 -1.54 10.60
N LEU A 232 -2.75 -2.12 9.43
CA LEU A 232 -3.67 -2.97 8.69
C LEU A 232 -2.93 -4.27 8.35
N VAL A 233 -3.64 -5.39 8.27
CA VAL A 233 -3.07 -6.64 7.72
C VAL A 233 -3.18 -6.63 6.19
N ARG A 234 -4.30 -6.14 5.66
CA ARG A 234 -4.61 -6.05 4.23
C ARG A 234 -5.09 -4.66 3.87
N GLY A 235 -4.86 -4.32 2.61
CA GLY A 235 -5.40 -3.13 1.96
C GLY A 235 -4.33 -2.13 1.53
N VAL A 236 -4.67 -1.36 0.50
CA VAL A 236 -3.96 -0.15 0.05
C VAL A 236 -4.93 1.01 0.06
N LEU A 237 -4.49 2.18 0.51
CA LEU A 237 -5.08 3.47 0.14
C LEU A 237 -4.00 4.30 -0.55
N ALA A 238 -4.14 4.51 -1.86
CA ALA A 238 -3.32 5.42 -2.64
C ALA A 238 -3.97 6.81 -2.66
N THR A 239 -3.21 7.83 -2.25
CA THR A 239 -3.58 9.24 -2.34
C THR A 239 -2.60 9.93 -3.28
N ALA A 240 -3.07 10.34 -4.45
CA ALA A 240 -2.27 10.97 -5.49
C ALA A 240 -2.66 12.44 -5.69
N HIS A 241 -1.70 13.34 -5.58
CA HIS A 241 -1.86 14.76 -5.85
C HIS A 241 -1.34 15.09 -7.26
N ILE A 242 -2.20 15.68 -8.08
CA ILE A 242 -1.84 16.22 -9.41
C ILE A 242 -2.10 17.72 -9.50
N SER A 243 -1.36 18.38 -10.38
CA SER A 243 -1.75 19.70 -10.91
C SER A 243 -2.50 19.51 -12.23
N THR A 244 -3.39 20.44 -12.58
CA THR A 244 -4.23 20.31 -13.80
C THR A 244 -3.96 21.43 -14.80
N THR A 245 -4.04 21.11 -16.09
CA THR A 245 -3.93 22.06 -17.22
C THR A 245 -5.24 22.79 -17.49
N ALA A 246 -6.37 22.20 -17.09
CA ALA A 246 -7.71 22.74 -17.27
C ALA A 246 -8.31 23.24 -15.95
N GLU A 247 -9.19 24.23 -16.02
CA GLU A 247 -10.13 24.55 -14.95
C GLU A 247 -11.18 23.42 -14.89
N LEU A 248 -11.25 22.72 -13.76
CA LEU A 248 -12.20 21.63 -13.53
C LEU A 248 -13.18 21.99 -12.42
N ASP A 249 -14.41 21.50 -12.53
CA ASP A 249 -15.38 21.46 -11.44
C ASP A 249 -15.69 20.00 -11.03
N ASP A 250 -16.45 19.85 -9.95
CA ASP A 250 -16.83 18.53 -9.43
C ASP A 250 -17.66 17.71 -10.44
N LYS A 251 -18.39 18.38 -11.35
CA LYS A 251 -19.22 17.76 -12.39
C LYS A 251 -18.37 17.23 -13.55
N ALA A 252 -17.32 17.96 -13.95
CA ALA A 252 -16.34 17.54 -14.95
C ALA A 252 -15.57 16.31 -14.46
N LEU A 253 -15.09 16.32 -13.21
CA LEU A 253 -14.44 15.16 -12.60
C LEU A 253 -15.39 13.96 -12.50
N TRP A 254 -16.65 14.17 -12.07
CA TRP A 254 -17.68 13.13 -12.11
C TRP A 254 -18.00 12.63 -13.52
N LYS A 255 -17.76 13.40 -14.58
CA LYS A 255 -17.87 12.92 -15.97
C LYS A 255 -16.67 12.04 -16.30
N ILE A 256 -15.44 12.56 -16.12
CA ILE A 256 -14.17 11.88 -16.43
C ILE A 256 -14.09 10.48 -15.81
N TYR A 257 -14.37 10.34 -14.51
CA TYR A 257 -14.34 9.03 -13.84
C TYR A 257 -15.44 8.07 -14.33
N ARG A 258 -16.62 8.58 -14.73
CA ARG A 258 -17.68 7.72 -15.29
C ARG A 258 -17.38 7.32 -16.74
N ASP A 259 -16.88 8.23 -17.56
CA ASP A 259 -16.47 7.94 -18.94
C ASP A 259 -15.41 6.81 -18.97
N ALA A 260 -14.50 6.79 -17.99
CA ALA A 260 -13.46 5.78 -17.88
C ALA A 260 -13.93 4.44 -17.28
N TYR A 261 -14.93 4.43 -16.40
CA TYR A 261 -15.25 3.26 -15.54
C TYR A 261 -16.72 2.82 -15.50
N ALA A 262 -17.64 3.39 -16.30
CA ALA A 262 -19.06 3.03 -16.26
C ALA A 262 -19.35 1.54 -16.52
N ASP A 263 -18.56 0.88 -17.38
CA ASP A 263 -18.70 -0.53 -17.73
C ASP A 263 -17.75 -1.46 -16.94
N GLU A 264 -16.97 -0.93 -15.99
CA GLU A 264 -16.00 -1.72 -15.22
C GLU A 264 -16.69 -2.48 -14.07
N PRO A 265 -16.68 -3.84 -14.06
CA PRO A 265 -17.43 -4.63 -13.08
C PRO A 265 -16.85 -4.58 -11.67
N PHE A 266 -15.61 -4.09 -11.52
CA PHE A 266 -14.85 -4.07 -10.27
C PHE A 266 -14.34 -2.70 -9.85
N VAL A 267 -14.64 -1.63 -10.59
CA VAL A 267 -14.34 -0.25 -10.16
C VAL A 267 -15.62 0.41 -9.64
N ARG A 268 -15.54 1.10 -8.50
CA ARG A 268 -16.66 1.85 -7.91
C ARG A 268 -16.23 3.28 -7.62
N ILE A 269 -16.98 4.27 -8.12
CA ILE A 269 -16.65 5.68 -7.91
C ILE A 269 -17.29 6.14 -6.60
N VAL A 270 -16.47 6.41 -5.57
CA VAL A 270 -16.88 6.74 -4.21
C VAL A 270 -16.55 8.20 -3.90
N LYS A 271 -17.58 9.03 -3.83
CA LYS A 271 -17.51 10.43 -3.40
C LYS A 271 -18.85 10.89 -2.84
N GLU A 272 -19.10 10.58 -1.57
CA GLU A 272 -20.39 10.90 -0.92
C GLU A 272 -20.36 12.25 -0.21
N ARG A 273 -21.50 12.96 -0.27
CA ARG A 273 -21.67 14.27 0.41
C ARG A 273 -21.84 14.13 1.92
N THR A 274 -22.33 12.99 2.39
CA THR A 274 -22.76 12.74 3.78
C THR A 274 -22.33 11.35 4.24
N GLY A 275 -22.46 11.07 5.54
CA GLY A 275 -22.02 9.80 6.15
C GLY A 275 -20.53 9.78 6.50
N ILE A 276 -20.06 8.60 6.92
CA ILE A 276 -18.68 8.36 7.38
C ILE A 276 -17.78 8.02 6.18
N TRP A 277 -18.17 7.00 5.42
CA TRP A 277 -17.42 6.43 4.28
C TRP A 277 -17.58 7.27 3.00
N ARG A 278 -17.11 8.53 3.04
CA ARG A 278 -17.28 9.50 1.94
C ARG A 278 -16.29 9.37 0.79
N TYR A 279 -15.22 8.61 0.99
CA TYR A 279 -14.11 8.39 0.08
C TYR A 279 -13.66 6.93 0.17
N PRO A 280 -12.82 6.43 -0.77
CA PRO A 280 -12.30 5.06 -0.73
C PRO A 280 -11.65 4.67 0.60
N GLU A 281 -11.96 3.47 1.08
CA GLU A 281 -11.52 2.94 2.38
C GLU A 281 -11.10 1.46 2.24
N PRO A 282 -9.81 1.10 2.39
CA PRO A 282 -9.35 -0.29 2.25
C PRO A 282 -10.00 -1.27 3.22
N LYS A 283 -10.39 -0.83 4.42
CA LYS A 283 -11.05 -1.67 5.43
C LYS A 283 -12.35 -2.29 4.93
N LEU A 284 -13.06 -1.63 4.03
CA LEU A 284 -14.32 -2.11 3.45
C LEU A 284 -14.12 -3.12 2.30
N LEU A 285 -12.89 -3.27 1.80
CA LEU A 285 -12.56 -4.00 0.58
C LEU A 285 -11.87 -5.33 0.83
N ALA A 286 -11.46 -5.62 2.07
CA ALA A 286 -10.75 -6.84 2.46
C ALA A 286 -11.49 -8.11 1.98
N GLY A 287 -10.80 -8.97 1.24
CA GLY A 287 -11.32 -10.19 0.63
C GLY A 287 -12.07 -10.01 -0.71
N THR A 288 -12.24 -8.78 -1.19
CA THR A 288 -13.00 -8.44 -2.42
C THR A 288 -12.10 -8.05 -3.59
N ASN A 289 -12.62 -8.17 -4.83
CA ASN A 289 -11.92 -7.70 -6.03
C ASN A 289 -12.23 -6.22 -6.39
N PHE A 290 -12.87 -5.46 -5.49
CA PHE A 290 -13.25 -4.08 -5.82
C PHE A 290 -12.07 -3.11 -5.66
N ALA A 291 -12.00 -2.15 -6.58
CA ALA A 291 -11.25 -0.91 -6.45
C ALA A 291 -12.25 0.25 -6.25
N ASP A 292 -12.21 0.88 -5.08
CA ASP A 292 -12.96 2.11 -4.86
C ASP A 292 -12.09 3.29 -5.27
N VAL A 293 -12.53 4.07 -6.25
CA VAL A 293 -11.83 5.26 -6.75
C VAL A 293 -12.59 6.52 -6.36
N GLY A 294 -11.89 7.62 -6.06
CA GLY A 294 -12.52 8.86 -5.64
C GLY A 294 -11.64 10.07 -5.93
N PHE A 295 -12.18 11.27 -5.74
CA PHE A 295 -11.46 12.51 -6.02
C PHE A 295 -11.94 13.69 -5.18
N ALA A 296 -11.02 14.58 -4.80
CA ALA A 296 -11.31 15.88 -4.23
C ALA A 296 -10.61 16.98 -5.04
N LEU A 297 -11.38 17.97 -5.48
CA LEU A 297 -10.85 19.19 -6.10
C LEU A 297 -10.40 20.16 -4.99
N ASP A 298 -9.23 20.77 -5.14
CA ASP A 298 -8.81 21.87 -4.28
C ASP A 298 -9.63 23.13 -4.65
N PRO A 299 -10.30 23.82 -3.71
CA PRO A 299 -11.12 25.01 -4.02
C PRO A 299 -10.37 26.17 -4.68
N ARG A 300 -9.03 26.11 -4.74
CA ARG A 300 -8.16 27.07 -5.43
C ARG A 300 -7.93 26.72 -6.91
N GLY A 301 -8.52 25.64 -7.43
CA GLY A 301 -8.47 25.20 -8.83
C GLY A 301 -7.15 24.53 -9.27
N GLU A 302 -6.04 24.80 -8.58
CA GLU A 302 -4.68 24.37 -8.95
C GLU A 302 -4.37 22.86 -8.84
N ARG A 303 -5.23 22.07 -8.19
CA ARG A 303 -4.90 20.72 -7.73
C ARG A 303 -6.12 19.79 -7.63
N VAL A 304 -5.95 18.55 -8.05
CA VAL A 304 -6.87 17.44 -7.76
C VAL A 304 -6.15 16.41 -6.88
N VAL A 305 -6.87 15.88 -5.90
CA VAL A 305 -6.45 14.73 -5.09
C VAL A 305 -7.25 13.52 -5.56
N ALA A 306 -6.59 12.63 -6.31
CA ALA A 306 -7.15 11.34 -6.71
C ALA A 306 -6.91 10.29 -5.61
N LEU A 307 -7.88 9.39 -5.43
CA LEU A 307 -7.89 8.38 -4.37
C LEU A 307 -8.22 7.02 -4.98
N CYS A 308 -7.57 5.96 -4.50
CA CYS A 308 -7.99 4.59 -4.76
C CYS A 308 -7.72 3.68 -3.56
N ALA A 309 -8.69 2.84 -3.22
CA ALA A 309 -8.53 1.76 -2.26
C ALA A 309 -8.77 0.40 -2.89
N ILE A 310 -8.00 -0.61 -2.45
CA ILE A 310 -8.10 -2.03 -2.87
C ILE A 310 -7.73 -2.96 -1.70
N ASP A 311 -8.09 -4.25 -1.79
CA ASP A 311 -7.36 -5.32 -1.10
C ASP A 311 -6.06 -5.65 -1.89
N ASN A 312 -4.92 -5.57 -1.22
CA ASN A 312 -3.58 -5.76 -1.80
C ASN A 312 -3.29 -7.20 -2.26
N LEU A 313 -3.95 -8.20 -1.66
CA LEU A 313 -3.80 -9.61 -2.02
C LEU A 313 -4.85 -10.07 -3.04
N VAL A 314 -6.02 -9.43 -3.10
CA VAL A 314 -7.08 -9.78 -4.06
C VAL A 314 -6.95 -8.95 -5.34
N LYS A 315 -7.52 -7.74 -5.39
CA LYS A 315 -7.44 -6.86 -6.58
C LYS A 315 -6.00 -6.42 -6.90
N GLY A 316 -5.15 -6.35 -5.88
CA GLY A 316 -3.72 -6.04 -6.02
C GLY A 316 -2.79 -7.22 -6.32
N ALA A 317 -3.27 -8.48 -6.36
CA ALA A 317 -2.41 -9.63 -6.68
C ALA A 317 -3.13 -10.86 -7.28
N ALA A 318 -4.04 -11.51 -6.55
CA ALA A 318 -4.53 -12.84 -6.92
C ALA A 318 -5.67 -12.85 -7.95
N ALA A 319 -6.38 -11.74 -8.15
CA ALA A 319 -7.65 -11.75 -8.88
C ALA A 319 -7.54 -11.57 -10.40
N PHE A 320 -6.37 -11.22 -10.96
CA PHE A 320 -6.20 -10.88 -12.39
C PHE A 320 -6.70 -11.97 -13.37
N GLY A 321 -6.73 -13.25 -12.94
CA GLY A 321 -7.25 -14.36 -13.76
C GLY A 321 -8.79 -14.44 -13.86
N ARG A 322 -9.56 -13.67 -13.07
CA ARG A 322 -11.03 -13.80 -12.97
C ARG A 322 -11.80 -12.98 -14.01
N ASP A 323 -11.15 -12.02 -14.66
CA ASP A 323 -11.81 -10.96 -15.43
C ASP A 323 -11.98 -11.29 -16.93
N ARG A 324 -11.80 -12.56 -17.33
CA ARG A 324 -12.15 -13.02 -18.68
C ARG A 324 -13.68 -13.08 -18.86
N PRO A 325 -14.24 -12.42 -19.89
CA PRO A 325 -15.69 -12.28 -20.05
C PRO A 325 -16.37 -13.64 -20.23
N GLY A 326 -17.38 -13.90 -19.41
CA GLY A 326 -18.04 -15.21 -19.30
C GLY A 326 -18.59 -15.51 -17.91
N ALA A 327 -18.19 -14.76 -16.88
CA ALA A 327 -19.00 -14.58 -15.69
C ALA A 327 -20.24 -13.75 -16.05
N ARG A 328 -21.44 -14.28 -15.83
CA ARG A 328 -22.69 -13.52 -16.03
C ARG A 328 -22.78 -12.39 -15.01
N ARG A 329 -23.54 -11.33 -15.34
CA ARG A 329 -24.01 -10.34 -14.35
C ARG A 329 -24.50 -11.07 -13.10
N ILE A 330 -23.89 -10.78 -11.95
CA ILE A 330 -24.44 -11.20 -10.66
C ILE A 330 -25.82 -10.54 -10.57
N ARG A 331 -26.88 -11.36 -10.49
CA ARG A 331 -28.22 -10.84 -10.25
C ARG A 331 -28.23 -10.17 -8.88
N ARG A 332 -28.77 -8.96 -8.81
CA ARG A 332 -29.29 -8.44 -7.54
C ARG A 332 -30.48 -9.31 -7.12
N ASP A 333 -30.81 -9.22 -5.85
CA ASP A 333 -32.00 -9.80 -5.22
C ASP A 333 -32.01 -11.34 -5.10
N GLU A 334 -31.23 -11.87 -4.16
CA GLU A 334 -31.68 -13.05 -3.40
C GLU A 334 -31.14 -13.10 -1.95
N GLN A 335 -31.33 -12.01 -1.18
CA GLN A 335 -31.03 -11.99 0.26
C GLN A 335 -32.16 -11.34 1.10
N ALA A 336 -33.40 -11.68 0.77
CA ALA A 336 -34.61 -11.18 1.44
C ALA A 336 -35.63 -12.31 1.75
N ARG A 337 -35.14 -13.53 2.06
CA ARG A 337 -35.96 -14.70 2.50
C ARG A 337 -35.11 -15.74 3.28
N GLY A 338 -34.39 -15.28 4.29
CA GLY A 338 -33.69 -16.14 5.27
C GLY A 338 -34.38 -16.11 6.62
N GLY A 339 -35.45 -16.89 6.79
CA GLY A 339 -36.22 -16.93 8.04
C GLY A 339 -35.44 -17.57 9.18
N ALA A 340 -35.51 -16.99 10.38
CA ALA A 340 -34.91 -17.57 11.58
C ALA A 340 -35.56 -18.92 11.92
N ARG A 341 -34.74 -19.89 12.35
CA ARG A 341 -35.18 -21.11 13.02
C ARG A 341 -34.35 -21.34 14.28
N SER A 342 -34.98 -21.21 15.43
CA SER A 342 -34.50 -21.79 16.69
C SER A 342 -35.02 -23.23 16.82
N PRO A 343 -34.32 -24.15 17.50
CA PRO A 343 -34.69 -25.56 17.55
C PRO A 343 -35.55 -25.93 18.79
N SER A 344 -36.68 -26.62 18.59
CA SER A 344 -37.43 -27.30 19.66
C SER A 344 -38.58 -28.16 19.14
N GLY A 345 -38.76 -29.35 19.72
CA GLY A 345 -40.08 -29.94 19.99
C GLY A 345 -40.79 -30.70 18.87
N ASP A 346 -40.99 -32.00 19.09
CA ASP A 346 -42.08 -32.77 18.48
C ASP A 346 -43.45 -32.33 19.04
N GLY A 347 -44.53 -32.41 18.25
CA GLY A 347 -45.86 -32.00 18.73
C GLY A 347 -46.98 -32.05 17.67
N HIS A 348 -47.88 -33.01 17.85
CA HIS A 348 -49.06 -33.35 17.04
C HIS A 348 -50.09 -32.23 16.72
N LEU A 349 -50.90 -32.52 15.68
CA LEU A 349 -52.34 -32.16 15.50
C LEU A 349 -52.77 -30.70 15.20
N ALA A 350 -52.87 -30.40 13.89
CA ALA A 350 -54.08 -30.08 13.10
C ALA A 350 -55.28 -29.24 13.65
N VAL A 351 -55.99 -28.62 12.68
CA VAL A 351 -57.34 -27.98 12.73
C VAL A 351 -57.41 -26.55 13.30
N GLY A 352 -58.32 -25.71 12.76
CA GLY A 352 -58.89 -24.56 13.51
C GLY A 352 -58.86 -23.18 12.84
N ALA A 353 -59.69 -22.96 11.83
CA ALA A 353 -59.81 -21.71 11.07
C ALA A 353 -60.28 -20.45 11.85
N ARG A 354 -60.21 -19.29 11.14
CA ARG A 354 -60.90 -17.97 11.33
C ARG A 354 -60.13 -16.83 12.01
N LYS A 355 -60.12 -15.67 11.34
CA LYS A 355 -59.94 -14.32 11.93
C LYS A 355 -61.28 -13.88 12.57
N PRO A 356 -61.26 -12.99 13.58
CA PRO A 356 -61.56 -11.57 13.30
C PRO A 356 -60.65 -10.61 14.12
N SER A 357 -60.02 -9.57 13.53
CA SER A 357 -60.52 -8.22 13.21
C SER A 357 -60.32 -7.15 14.32
N HIS A 358 -59.65 -6.05 13.96
CA HIS A 358 -59.82 -4.67 14.44
C HIS A 358 -60.25 -4.39 15.91
N ARG A 359 -59.34 -3.85 16.73
CA ARG A 359 -59.20 -2.38 16.98
C ARG A 359 -58.13 -2.08 18.04
N SER A 360 -57.43 -0.95 17.89
CA SER A 360 -56.83 -0.23 19.01
C SER A 360 -57.89 0.65 19.68
N PRO A 361 -57.66 1.06 20.94
CA PRO A 361 -57.67 2.49 21.24
C PRO A 361 -56.30 2.97 21.73
N ASP A 362 -56.16 4.28 21.85
CA ASP A 362 -54.91 4.99 22.14
C ASP A 362 -55.02 5.80 23.45
N ALA A 363 -53.87 6.26 23.94
CA ALA A 363 -53.68 7.47 24.76
C ALA A 363 -54.20 7.60 26.22
N ARG A 364 -53.22 7.59 27.15
CA ARG A 364 -52.85 8.68 28.11
C ARG A 364 -53.56 8.82 29.48
N ASP A 365 -52.92 9.69 30.28
CA ASP A 365 -53.34 10.36 31.53
C ASP A 365 -53.40 9.48 32.81
N LEU A 366 -52.94 9.90 34.02
CA LEU A 366 -52.31 11.13 34.57
C LEU A 366 -51.25 10.71 35.64
N ARG A 367 -50.03 11.25 35.66
CA ARG A 367 -49.48 12.38 36.48
C ARG A 367 -49.31 12.21 38.01
N ASP A 368 -48.15 12.73 38.44
CA ASP A 368 -47.74 13.28 39.76
C ASP A 368 -47.52 12.35 40.99
N GLY A 369 -46.38 12.57 41.69
CA GLY A 369 -46.01 11.87 42.93
C GLY A 369 -44.50 11.63 43.17
N ARG A 370 -43.77 12.61 43.73
CA ARG A 370 -42.41 12.46 44.33
C ARG A 370 -42.24 13.50 45.46
N PRO A 371 -41.61 13.17 46.62
CA PRO A 371 -40.16 13.44 46.76
C PRO A 371 -39.32 12.58 47.75
N ARG A 372 -38.02 12.41 47.41
CA ARG A 372 -36.80 12.41 48.26
C ARG A 372 -36.65 11.51 49.52
N ARG A 373 -35.70 10.56 49.43
CA ARG A 373 -34.60 10.09 50.35
C ARG A 373 -34.24 8.63 49.93
N GLY A 374 -33.07 8.03 50.15
CA GLY A 374 -31.79 8.43 50.74
C GLY A 374 -30.66 7.54 50.15
N GLU A 375 -29.52 7.38 50.82
CA GLU A 375 -28.28 6.79 50.24
C GLU A 375 -28.10 5.26 50.43
N LEU A 376 -27.05 4.72 49.79
CA LEU A 376 -26.64 3.30 49.78
C LEU A 376 -26.24 2.76 51.17
N PRO A 377 -26.26 1.42 51.40
CA PRO A 377 -24.96 0.72 51.40
C PRO A 377 -24.93 -0.76 50.96
N VAL A 378 -23.76 -1.15 50.42
CA VAL A 378 -22.98 -2.40 50.64
C VAL A 378 -23.71 -3.74 50.89
N CYS A 379 -23.42 -4.75 50.05
CA CYS A 379 -23.54 -6.17 50.40
C CYS A 379 -22.21 -6.76 50.90
N ARG A 380 -22.28 -7.71 51.83
CA ARG A 380 -21.15 -8.53 52.35
C ARG A 380 -21.38 -10.04 52.08
N GLU A 381 -20.45 -10.86 52.53
CA GLU A 381 -20.11 -12.18 51.94
C GLU A 381 -20.93 -13.40 52.42
N ALA A 382 -20.60 -14.55 51.81
CA ALA A 382 -21.25 -15.86 51.90
C ALA A 382 -21.01 -16.65 53.20
N PRO A 383 -21.58 -17.88 53.28
CA PRO A 383 -20.76 -19.07 53.57
C PRO A 383 -21.16 -20.31 52.72
N ALA A 384 -20.60 -21.53 52.91
CA ALA A 384 -19.20 -21.98 52.85
C ALA A 384 -19.07 -23.48 53.29
N ALA A 385 -18.52 -24.37 52.43
CA ALA A 385 -18.08 -25.75 52.74
C ALA A 385 -17.48 -26.40 51.46
N ARG A 386 -16.46 -27.29 51.44
CA ARG A 386 -15.46 -27.84 52.39
C ARG A 386 -14.21 -28.22 51.53
N ASP A 387 -12.98 -27.81 51.88
CA ASP A 387 -11.96 -28.55 52.68
C ASP A 387 -11.33 -29.79 51.98
N ARG A 388 -10.01 -30.08 51.97
CA ARG A 388 -8.76 -29.32 52.32
C ARG A 388 -7.47 -30.07 51.89
N ARG A 389 -6.35 -29.33 51.74
CA ARG A 389 -4.89 -29.67 51.81
C ARG A 389 -4.10 -28.98 50.67
N GLY A 390 -3.07 -28.16 50.88
CA GLY A 390 -2.59 -27.44 52.07
C GLY A 390 -1.07 -27.56 52.33
N TRP A 391 -0.33 -26.44 52.30
CA TRP A 391 0.92 -26.10 53.01
C TRP A 391 1.25 -24.60 52.75
N ALA A 392 2.15 -23.96 53.51
CA ALA A 392 2.27 -22.50 53.58
C ALA A 392 3.69 -21.96 53.80
N LEU A 393 3.90 -20.66 53.51
CA LEU A 393 5.16 -19.92 53.76
C LEU A 393 4.92 -18.50 54.33
N ARG A 394 5.87 -18.05 55.17
CA ARG A 394 6.19 -16.67 55.56
C ARG A 394 7.72 -16.52 55.35
N GLY A 395 8.37 -15.37 55.13
CA GLY A 395 7.96 -13.96 55.20
C GLY A 395 8.68 -13.21 56.35
N VAL A 396 9.68 -12.35 56.05
CA VAL A 396 10.39 -11.44 57.00
C VAL A 396 11.19 -10.35 56.22
N ARG A 397 11.74 -9.30 56.89
CA ARG A 397 12.42 -8.13 56.28
C ARG A 397 13.80 -7.76 56.90
N SER A 398 14.63 -7.07 56.10
CA SER A 398 15.48 -5.87 56.38
C SER A 398 16.77 -5.86 57.26
N ALA A 399 17.94 -5.65 56.60
CA ALA A 399 19.02 -4.62 56.82
C ALA A 399 19.87 -4.65 58.15
N PRO A 400 20.93 -3.80 58.39
CA PRO A 400 21.57 -2.72 57.57
C PRO A 400 23.15 -2.54 57.65
N ARG A 401 23.71 -1.50 56.98
CA ARG A 401 25.05 -0.79 57.19
C ARG A 401 26.37 -1.53 56.79
N ARG A 402 27.55 -0.90 56.52
CA ARG A 402 28.09 0.51 56.50
C ARG A 402 29.45 0.62 55.72
N GLU A 403 29.87 1.85 55.32
CA GLU A 403 31.28 2.36 55.05
C GLU A 403 32.20 1.64 54.01
N GLU A 404 33.23 2.22 53.31
CA GLU A 404 33.74 3.60 53.07
C GLU A 404 34.68 3.69 51.81
N GLU A 405 35.06 4.91 51.36
CA GLU A 405 36.13 5.34 50.38
C GLU A 405 36.26 4.71 48.95
N GLY A 406 36.75 5.36 47.87
CA GLY A 406 37.04 6.79 47.58
C GLY A 406 37.87 7.06 46.26
N ARG A 407 37.56 8.16 45.53
CA ARG A 407 38.35 8.86 44.43
C ARG A 407 38.51 8.16 43.05
N ALA A 408 38.77 8.83 41.90
CA ALA A 408 38.45 10.18 41.37
C ALA A 408 38.87 10.37 39.85
N LEU A 409 38.36 11.42 39.18
CA LEU A 409 38.84 12.15 37.96
C LEU A 409 38.68 11.58 36.52
N GLY A 410 38.06 12.39 35.64
CA GLY A 410 38.61 12.92 34.36
C GLY A 410 38.50 12.09 33.06
N ALA A 411 38.21 12.63 31.86
CA ALA A 411 37.62 13.92 31.40
C ALA A 411 37.54 14.03 29.84
N GLY A 412 36.36 14.33 29.26
CA GLY A 412 36.16 14.85 27.88
C GLY A 412 36.49 13.95 26.67
N TRP A 413 36.08 14.27 25.43
CA TRP A 413 35.32 15.44 24.92
C TRP A 413 34.70 15.15 23.52
N GLU A 414 33.95 16.11 22.95
CA GLU A 414 33.04 15.92 21.80
C GLU A 414 33.69 16.08 20.40
N ASP A 415 33.17 15.27 19.46
CA ASP A 415 32.84 15.53 18.05
C ASP A 415 33.78 16.00 16.90
N HIS A 416 33.39 15.53 15.71
CA HIS A 416 33.45 16.13 14.36
C HIS A 416 34.70 16.00 13.42
N PRO A 417 34.51 16.16 12.07
CA PRO A 417 35.38 15.61 11.00
C PRO A 417 36.14 16.73 10.20
N PRO A 418 36.59 16.64 8.91
CA PRO A 418 36.60 15.54 7.91
C PRO A 418 37.87 15.41 6.99
N SER A 419 37.76 14.54 5.97
CA SER A 419 38.24 14.73 4.57
C SER A 419 39.40 13.87 4.00
N ARG A 420 39.60 14.00 2.67
CA ARG A 420 40.18 13.04 1.71
C ARG A 420 41.72 13.01 1.65
N ARG A 421 42.28 11.83 1.33
CA ARG A 421 43.43 11.56 0.41
C ARG A 421 43.26 10.10 -0.09
N LEU A 422 43.30 9.74 -1.38
CA LEU A 422 44.33 9.86 -2.42
C LEU A 422 45.64 9.11 -2.12
N HIS A 423 45.81 7.96 -2.78
CA HIS A 423 47.13 7.37 -3.12
C HIS A 423 47.11 6.86 -4.57
N ARG A 424 48.30 6.79 -5.21
CA ARG A 424 48.49 6.50 -6.64
C ARG A 424 49.86 5.82 -6.88
N LYS A 425 49.97 5.10 -8.02
CA LYS A 425 51.13 4.34 -8.57
C LYS A 425 51.13 2.85 -8.14
N GLY A 426 51.33 1.85 -9.01
CA GLY A 426 51.32 1.84 -10.49
C GLY A 426 52.51 1.12 -11.16
N ARG A 427 52.43 0.99 -12.50
CA ARG A 427 53.25 0.17 -13.44
C ARG A 427 52.72 -1.27 -13.62
N GLY A 428 52.57 -1.82 -14.84
CA GLY A 428 52.72 -1.19 -16.16
C GLY A 428 52.78 -2.21 -17.33
N ARG A 429 53.06 -1.70 -18.55
CA ARG A 429 53.25 -2.39 -19.85
C ARG A 429 52.00 -2.66 -20.72
N GLU A 430 51.72 -1.68 -21.57
CA GLU A 430 51.49 -1.85 -23.02
C GLU A 430 52.73 -1.22 -23.74
N PRO A 431 52.93 -1.25 -25.09
CA PRO A 431 51.93 -1.33 -26.17
C PRO A 431 52.26 -2.27 -27.37
N ALA A 432 51.28 -2.46 -28.28
CA ALA A 432 51.51 -2.40 -29.73
C ALA A 432 50.19 -2.41 -30.53
N ALA A 433 50.04 -1.47 -31.46
CA ALA A 433 49.11 -1.57 -32.59
C ALA A 433 49.70 -0.79 -33.78
N PRO A 434 49.54 -1.30 -35.02
CA PRO A 434 49.31 -0.40 -36.13
C PRO A 434 48.27 -0.92 -37.14
N HIS A 435 47.45 -0.03 -37.68
CA HIS A 435 47.53 0.34 -39.11
C HIS A 435 46.56 1.50 -39.43
N ALA A 436 46.99 2.42 -40.30
CA ALA A 436 46.15 3.52 -40.79
C ALA A 436 46.63 4.02 -42.16
N VAL A 437 45.68 4.30 -43.07
CA VAL A 437 45.90 4.91 -44.40
C VAL A 437 44.71 5.89 -44.61
N HIS A 438 44.90 7.20 -44.39
CA HIS A 438 45.15 8.24 -45.41
C HIS A 438 43.96 8.47 -46.38
N ARG A 439 43.22 9.60 -46.29
CA ARG A 439 43.46 10.97 -46.85
C ARG A 439 42.79 11.13 -48.24
N ALA A 440 42.31 12.30 -48.72
CA ALA A 440 42.44 13.68 -48.23
C ALA A 440 41.22 14.61 -48.55
N ARG A 441 41.00 15.60 -47.67
CA ARG A 441 40.83 17.07 -47.89
C ARG A 441 40.32 17.66 -49.24
N THR A 442 39.43 18.65 -49.10
CA THR A 442 39.54 20.02 -49.69
C THR A 442 38.91 21.09 -48.74
N ARG A 443 39.12 22.39 -49.00
CA ARG A 443 38.63 23.55 -48.20
C ARG A 443 38.38 24.78 -49.10
N ALA A 444 37.22 25.43 -48.98
CA ALA A 444 36.91 26.86 -49.24
C ALA A 444 35.37 27.06 -49.10
N GLY A 445 34.80 28.26 -48.86
CA GLY A 445 35.34 29.59 -48.56
C GLY A 445 34.23 30.66 -48.58
N HIS A 446 34.47 31.85 -47.99
CA HIS A 446 33.57 33.04 -47.90
C HIS A 446 32.33 32.88 -46.96
N ARG A 447 31.87 33.81 -46.10
CA ARG A 447 31.93 35.31 -45.92
C ARG A 447 31.02 36.11 -46.87
N ALA A 448 30.36 37.22 -46.48
CA ALA A 448 29.95 37.80 -45.18
C ALA A 448 29.07 39.07 -45.40
N ALA A 449 28.36 39.56 -44.35
CA ALA A 449 27.80 40.92 -44.07
C ALA A 449 26.35 40.83 -43.52
N ARG A 450 25.84 41.57 -42.51
CA ARG A 450 25.88 43.00 -42.11
C ARG A 450 25.08 43.94 -43.05
N ALA A 451 24.29 44.93 -42.59
CA ALA A 451 23.70 45.27 -41.28
C ALA A 451 22.70 46.46 -41.43
N LEU A 452 22.00 46.88 -40.35
CA LEU A 452 21.40 48.22 -40.11
C LEU A 452 20.15 48.61 -40.97
N ASP A 453 19.24 49.54 -40.61
CA ASP A 453 18.94 50.25 -39.33
C ASP A 453 17.45 50.71 -39.22
N ARG A 454 17.05 51.07 -37.98
CA ARG A 454 16.14 52.16 -37.52
C ARG A 454 14.85 52.65 -38.25
N ALA A 455 13.78 52.71 -37.44
CA ALA A 455 13.08 53.94 -36.93
C ALA A 455 11.62 54.26 -37.36
N ALA A 456 10.98 55.09 -36.50
CA ALA A 456 9.64 55.71 -36.54
C ALA A 456 8.41 54.75 -36.48
N GLY A 457 7.41 54.93 -35.60
CA GLY A 457 7.33 55.76 -34.38
C GLY A 457 6.45 57.02 -34.48
N ALA A 458 5.14 56.90 -34.21
CA ALA A 458 4.24 58.03 -33.90
C ALA A 458 3.01 57.58 -33.06
N GLN A 459 2.39 58.51 -32.32
CA GLN A 459 1.24 58.27 -31.44
C GLN A 459 -0.02 59.05 -31.89
N ARG A 460 -1.23 58.51 -31.62
CA ARG A 460 -2.44 59.21 -31.11
C ARG A 460 -3.59 58.18 -30.96
N ARG A 461 -4.13 57.88 -29.76
CA ARG A 461 -4.91 58.67 -28.76
C ARG A 461 -6.38 58.95 -29.13
N ARG A 462 -7.31 58.23 -28.47
CA ARG A 462 -8.74 58.51 -28.06
C ARG A 462 -9.52 57.18 -28.08
N ARG A 463 -10.46 56.84 -27.19
CA ARG A 463 -10.95 57.41 -25.90
C ARG A 463 -11.64 56.27 -25.10
N PRO A 464 -11.69 56.26 -23.76
CA PRO A 464 -12.33 55.19 -22.99
C PRO A 464 -13.84 55.40 -22.75
N GLY A 465 -14.61 54.32 -22.74
CA GLY A 465 -16.01 54.29 -22.28
C GLY A 465 -16.13 54.17 -20.75
N ARG A 466 -17.24 54.66 -20.18
CA ARG A 466 -17.54 54.56 -18.74
C ARG A 466 -18.57 53.47 -18.46
N GLY A 467 -18.40 52.76 -17.34
CA GLY A 467 -19.37 51.81 -16.80
C GLY A 467 -19.13 51.57 -15.31
N ARG A 468 -19.65 52.46 -14.46
CA ARG A 468 -19.74 52.26 -13.01
C ARG A 468 -21.15 52.58 -12.61
N ASP A 469 -21.83 51.63 -11.98
CA ASP A 469 -23.02 51.92 -11.20
C ASP A 469 -22.90 51.39 -9.78
N ARG A 470 -23.71 51.92 -8.87
CA ARG A 470 -23.70 51.61 -7.44
C ARG A 470 -25.12 51.46 -6.94
N TYR A 471 -25.40 50.41 -6.18
CA TYR A 471 -26.45 50.49 -5.16
C TYR A 471 -25.93 50.15 -3.76
N ARG A 472 -26.46 50.85 -2.77
CA ARG A 472 -26.17 50.72 -1.34
C ARG A 472 -27.45 50.28 -0.63
N ASN A 473 -27.32 49.46 0.42
CA ASN A 473 -27.68 49.82 1.81
C ASN A 473 -27.38 48.62 2.76
N ARG A 474 -26.69 48.84 3.90
CA ARG A 474 -27.20 49.09 5.28
C ARG A 474 -27.98 47.90 5.87
N ARG A 475 -27.86 47.50 7.15
CA ARG A 475 -27.08 47.88 8.37
C ARG A 475 -27.19 46.67 9.35
N GLY A 476 -26.44 46.50 10.45
CA GLY A 476 -25.41 47.31 11.14
C GLY A 476 -24.35 46.39 11.82
N ARG A 477 -23.29 46.91 12.46
CA ARG A 477 -23.22 47.36 13.89
C ARG A 477 -23.63 46.27 14.91
N ALA A 478 -22.87 45.93 15.96
CA ALA A 478 -21.53 46.36 16.42
C ALA A 478 -20.95 45.27 17.38
N HIS A 479 -19.89 45.39 18.20
CA HIS A 479 -19.00 46.49 18.62
C HIS A 479 -17.62 45.91 19.08
N HIS A 480 -16.66 46.76 19.46
CA HIS A 480 -15.40 46.42 20.14
C HIS A 480 -15.10 47.44 21.26
N PRO A 481 -14.36 47.07 22.33
CA PRO A 481 -13.37 47.99 22.90
C PRO A 481 -12.04 47.33 23.33
N ASP A 482 -10.98 47.82 22.71
CA ASP A 482 -9.63 48.22 23.17
C ASP A 482 -9.13 48.09 24.66
N GLN A 483 -7.79 48.08 24.81
CA GLN A 483 -6.90 48.54 25.94
C GLN A 483 -6.11 47.59 26.90
N ARG A 484 -4.76 47.68 26.76
CA ARG A 484 -3.67 47.87 27.77
C ARG A 484 -3.22 46.78 28.79
N ALA A 485 -2.09 46.15 28.44
CA ALA A 485 -0.77 46.14 29.11
C ALA A 485 -0.55 46.00 30.66
N GLY A 486 0.06 44.87 31.07
CA GLY A 486 1.09 44.73 32.15
C GLY A 486 0.64 44.78 33.62
N PRO A 487 1.55 44.57 34.63
CA PRO A 487 2.98 44.18 34.58
C PRO A 487 3.28 42.85 35.35
N ALA A 488 4.52 42.66 35.86
CA ALA A 488 5.05 41.36 36.31
C ALA A 488 5.33 41.19 37.83
N ALA A 489 5.39 39.92 38.26
CA ALA A 489 5.79 39.36 39.56
C ALA A 489 6.01 37.83 39.37
N ARG A 490 6.55 36.96 40.25
CA ARG A 490 7.45 36.90 41.43
C ARG A 490 7.56 35.36 41.70
N GLN A 491 8.63 34.67 42.11
CA GLN A 491 10.06 34.84 42.47
C GLN A 491 10.74 33.48 42.15
N GLY A 492 12.05 33.21 42.22
CA GLY A 492 13.24 33.98 42.65
C GLY A 492 14.21 33.09 43.45
N ARG A 493 15.52 33.09 43.12
CA ARG A 493 16.64 32.22 43.60
C ARG A 493 16.71 30.83 42.91
N SER A 494 17.80 30.31 42.33
CA SER A 494 19.29 30.34 42.54
C SER A 494 19.80 29.37 43.62
N ALA A 495 20.79 28.47 43.41
CA ALA A 495 21.57 28.04 42.22
C ALA A 495 22.14 26.60 42.49
N LEU A 496 23.26 26.03 41.99
CA LEU A 496 24.43 26.43 41.17
C LEU A 496 25.18 25.16 40.62
N ALA A 497 26.12 25.34 39.70
CA ALA A 497 27.30 24.48 39.37
C ALA A 497 27.14 23.14 38.58
N ARG A 498 28.29 22.72 37.97
CA ARG A 498 28.59 21.57 37.07
C ARG A 498 30.01 21.03 37.46
N PRO A 499 30.80 20.24 36.66
CA PRO A 499 30.55 19.25 35.57
C PRO A 499 31.33 17.91 35.79
N GLY A 500 31.52 17.08 34.73
CA GLY A 500 32.55 16.00 34.63
C GLY A 500 32.02 14.56 34.81
N ASP A 501 32.57 13.50 34.20
CA ASP A 501 33.77 13.32 33.33
C ASP A 501 33.62 12.09 32.39
N ASP A 502 34.66 11.74 31.59
CA ASP A 502 34.62 10.68 30.56
C ASP A 502 35.92 9.80 30.47
N HIS A 503 35.78 8.55 30.00
CA HIS A 503 36.79 7.69 29.34
C HIS A 503 38.21 7.51 29.98
N ARG A 504 38.67 6.33 30.47
CA ARG A 504 38.98 5.09 29.69
C ARG A 504 39.79 4.00 30.46
N ARG A 505 39.58 2.72 30.05
CA ARG A 505 40.53 1.57 29.94
C ARG A 505 41.24 0.94 31.17
N GLY A 506 41.05 -0.38 31.31
CA GLY A 506 41.93 -1.35 31.99
C GLY A 506 42.06 -2.67 31.18
N ARG A 507 42.93 -3.61 31.55
CA ARG A 507 43.26 -4.85 30.78
C ARG A 507 43.13 -6.15 31.60
N VAL A 508 42.63 -7.21 30.95
CA VAL A 508 43.18 -8.61 30.86
C VAL A 508 43.73 -9.23 32.16
N PRO A 509 43.21 -10.39 32.65
CA PRO A 509 43.40 -11.65 31.91
C PRO A 509 42.25 -12.67 31.89
N CYS A 510 42.39 -13.67 31.01
CA CYS A 510 41.55 -14.87 30.90
C CYS A 510 42.47 -16.11 30.72
N PRO A 511 42.21 -17.25 31.39
CA PRO A 511 43.04 -18.46 31.27
C PRO A 511 42.57 -19.48 30.20
N ARG A 512 43.56 -20.21 29.68
CA ARG A 512 43.56 -21.55 29.02
C ARG A 512 42.36 -22.48 29.34
N ALA A 513 41.91 -23.42 28.49
CA ALA A 513 42.18 -23.82 27.07
C ALA A 513 41.03 -24.81 26.64
N TYR A 514 41.08 -25.82 25.74
CA TYR A 514 42.10 -26.48 24.91
C TYR A 514 41.44 -27.41 23.85
N ALA A 515 41.96 -27.48 22.60
CA ALA A 515 41.90 -28.56 21.57
C ALA A 515 40.56 -29.25 21.16
N GLY A 516 40.38 -29.79 19.94
CA GLY A 516 41.18 -29.82 18.69
C GLY A 516 40.35 -29.26 17.49
N GLU A 517 40.89 -28.95 16.29
CA GLU A 517 41.60 -29.81 15.30
C GLU A 517 40.62 -30.83 14.66
N ASP A 518 40.44 -30.95 13.34
CA ASP A 518 41.17 -30.49 12.12
C ASP A 518 40.23 -29.71 11.13
N SER A 519 40.64 -28.89 10.13
CA SER A 519 41.70 -28.97 9.07
C SER A 519 41.38 -30.03 7.98
N CYS A 520 41.46 -29.84 6.65
CA CYS A 520 41.69 -28.73 5.70
C CYS A 520 40.71 -28.94 4.49
N GLY A 521 40.57 -28.08 3.46
CA GLY A 521 41.20 -26.79 3.14
C GLY A 521 41.61 -26.70 1.65
N ALA A 522 40.75 -26.11 0.81
CA ALA A 522 41.04 -25.62 -0.56
C ALA A 522 39.92 -24.67 -1.03
#